data_AF-A0A292YUR3-F1
#
_entry.id   AF-A0A292YUR3-F1
#
_cell.length_a   1.000
_cell.length_b   1.000
_cell.length_c   1.000
_cell.angle_alpha   90.00
_cell.angle_beta   90.00
_cell.angle_gamma   90.00
#
_symmetry.space_group_name_H-M   'P 1'
#
loop_
_entity.id
_entity.type
_entity.pdbx_description
1 polymer ?
#
loop_
_entity_poly.entity_id
_entity_poly.type
_entity_poly.pdbx_seq_one_letter_code
_entity_poly.pdbx_strand_id
1 'polypeptide(L)'
;MALLTPTQIKIGGAVVTVQAADVAGETFKAGDRIALWVKNGSGSPITVTTVVPGNGKYGQANPDVPVVIPAGTEQAVGPFPADLIDPADGLVHVTYSSVTTVTRRLVRL
;
A
#
# COMPACT_ATOMS: atom_id res chain seq x y z
N MET A 1 3.11 -1.07 12.46
CA MET A 1 2.94 -1.27 11.01
C MET A 1 3.44 -2.66 10.69
N ALA A 2 2.77 -3.37 9.78
CA ALA A 2 3.18 -4.71 9.37
C ALA A 2 4.11 -4.64 8.14
N LEU A 3 5.24 -5.34 8.20
CA LEU A 3 6.17 -5.44 7.07
C LEU A 3 5.70 -6.50 6.08
N LEU A 4 5.49 -6.10 4.83
CA LEU A 4 4.99 -6.95 3.77
C LEU A 4 6.06 -7.34 2.78
N THR A 5 6.01 -8.58 2.34
CA THR A 5 6.82 -9.09 1.24
C THR A 5 5.94 -9.27 0.01
N PRO A 6 6.28 -8.67 -1.15
CA PRO A 6 5.48 -8.80 -2.36
C PRO A 6 5.50 -10.22 -2.90
N THR A 7 4.35 -10.74 -3.28
CA THR A 7 4.25 -12.01 -4.00
C THR A 7 4.53 -11.79 -5.48
N GLN A 8 5.57 -12.43 -6.02
CA GLN A 8 5.88 -12.40 -7.44
C GLN A 8 4.85 -13.20 -8.23
N ILE A 9 4.13 -12.53 -9.14
CA ILE A 9 3.24 -13.20 -10.10
C ILE A 9 4.09 -13.87 -11.18
N LYS A 10 3.70 -15.08 -11.58
CA LYS A 10 4.41 -15.92 -12.55
C LYS A 10 3.45 -16.37 -13.65
N ILE A 11 4.00 -16.72 -14.82
CA ILE A 11 3.23 -17.29 -15.94
C ILE A 11 2.45 -18.54 -15.50
N GLY A 12 3.06 -19.39 -14.66
CA GLY A 12 2.41 -20.56 -14.07
C GLY A 12 1.42 -20.26 -12.93
N GLY A 13 1.10 -18.98 -12.68
CA GLY A 13 0.32 -18.54 -11.53
C GLY A 13 1.16 -18.42 -10.25
N ALA A 14 0.59 -17.71 -9.28
CA ALA A 14 1.13 -17.59 -7.93
C ALA A 14 -0.02 -17.57 -6.93
N VAL A 15 0.17 -18.21 -5.78
CA VAL A 15 -0.77 -18.09 -4.66
C VAL A 15 -0.50 -16.75 -3.98
N VAL A 16 -1.45 -15.83 -4.08
CA VAL A 16 -1.36 -14.52 -3.45
C VAL A 16 -2.12 -14.55 -2.12
N THR A 17 -1.38 -14.55 -1.01
CA THR A 17 -1.97 -14.58 0.32
C THR A 17 -2.71 -13.28 0.64
N VAL A 18 -3.97 -13.42 1.05
CA VAL A 18 -4.79 -12.31 1.55
C VAL A 18 -4.57 -12.20 3.05
N GLN A 19 -4.31 -10.98 3.52
CA GLN A 19 -4.09 -10.68 4.93
C GLN A 19 -5.02 -9.55 5.37
N ALA A 20 -5.44 -9.52 6.63
CA ALA A 20 -6.13 -8.35 7.18
C ALA A 20 -5.19 -7.14 7.18
N ALA A 21 -5.74 -5.94 6.98
CA ALA A 21 -4.97 -4.71 7.12
C ALA A 21 -4.57 -4.48 8.59
N ASP A 22 -3.33 -4.04 8.81
CA ASP A 22 -2.85 -3.68 10.14
C ASP A 22 -3.33 -2.27 10.53
N VAL A 23 -3.75 -2.09 11.78
CA VAL A 23 -4.28 -0.79 12.27
C VAL A 23 -3.26 0.33 12.20
N ALA A 24 -1.98 0.02 12.35
CA ALA A 24 -0.91 1.01 12.19
C ALA A 24 -0.53 1.22 10.72
N GLY A 25 -1.04 0.42 9.79
CA GLY A 25 -0.71 0.45 8.37
C GLY A 25 0.35 -0.57 7.95
N GLU A 26 0.75 -0.49 6.69
CA GLU A 26 1.68 -1.43 6.05
C GLU A 26 2.99 -0.75 5.69
N THR A 27 4.08 -1.50 5.78
CA THR A 27 5.37 -1.11 5.23
C THR A 27 5.92 -2.16 4.27
N PHE A 28 6.66 -1.73 3.25
CA PHE A 28 7.28 -2.65 2.29
C PHE A 28 8.38 -1.96 1.47
N LYS A 29 9.22 -2.75 0.81
CA LYS A 29 10.22 -2.23 -0.13
C LYS A 29 9.55 -1.66 -1.37
N ALA A 30 10.00 -0.49 -1.81
CA ALA A 30 9.56 0.13 -3.05
C ALA A 30 9.93 -0.71 -4.29
N GLY A 31 9.23 -0.46 -5.40
CA GLY A 31 9.55 -1.01 -6.71
C GLY A 31 8.51 -0.62 -7.77
N ASP A 32 8.97 -0.36 -8.99
CA ASP A 32 8.14 0.14 -10.11
C ASP A 32 7.09 -0.86 -10.60
N ARG A 33 7.13 -2.10 -10.11
CA ARG A 33 6.16 -3.16 -10.45
C ARG A 33 5.43 -3.70 -9.23
N ILE A 34 5.47 -2.98 -8.12
CA ILE A 34 4.79 -3.36 -6.88
C ILE A 34 3.45 -2.65 -6.81
N ALA A 35 2.39 -3.40 -6.51
CA ALA A 35 1.07 -2.87 -6.25
C ALA A 35 0.48 -3.50 -4.99
N LEU A 36 -0.22 -2.67 -4.22
CA LEU A 36 -0.98 -3.08 -3.05
C LEU A 36 -2.44 -3.23 -3.46
N TRP A 37 -2.91 -4.46 -3.53
CA TRP A 37 -4.31 -4.75 -3.75
C TRP A 37 -5.04 -4.68 -2.42
N VAL A 38 -6.07 -3.85 -2.35
CA VAL A 38 -6.85 -3.61 -1.15
C VAL A 38 -8.32 -3.84 -1.47
N LYS A 39 -8.98 -4.63 -0.64
CA LYS A 39 -10.42 -4.91 -0.69
C LYS A 39 -11.09 -4.31 0.52
N ASN A 40 -12.08 -3.45 0.28
CA ASN A 40 -12.92 -2.85 1.29
C ASN A 40 -14.22 -3.65 1.42
N GLY A 41 -14.37 -4.43 2.50
CA GLY A 41 -15.57 -5.20 2.79
C GLY A 41 -16.67 -4.42 3.54
N SER A 42 -16.49 -3.14 3.81
CA SER A 42 -17.47 -2.34 4.55
C SER A 42 -18.57 -1.75 3.67
N GLY A 43 -19.58 -1.16 4.33
CA GLY A 43 -20.63 -0.35 3.69
C GLY A 43 -20.25 1.12 3.45
N SER A 44 -19.01 1.53 3.77
CA SER A 44 -18.53 2.91 3.62
C SER A 44 -17.23 2.96 2.82
N PRO A 45 -16.88 4.09 2.17
CA PRO A 45 -15.57 4.22 1.53
C PRO A 45 -14.44 4.18 2.58
N ILE A 46 -13.29 3.62 2.19
CA ILE A 46 -12.05 3.61 2.98
C ILE A 46 -10.98 4.35 2.19
N THR A 47 -10.26 5.24 2.85
CA THR A 47 -9.11 5.93 2.25
C THR A 47 -7.83 5.16 2.59
N VAL A 48 -7.09 4.78 1.56
CA VAL A 48 -5.72 4.28 1.64
C VAL A 48 -4.78 5.43 1.34
N THR A 49 -3.89 5.76 2.27
CA THR A 49 -2.99 6.90 2.13
C THR A 49 -1.57 6.40 2.03
N THR A 50 -0.91 6.71 0.92
CA THR A 50 0.54 6.51 0.79
C THR A 50 1.24 7.69 1.42
N VAL A 51 2.01 7.44 2.47
CA VAL A 51 2.77 8.49 3.15
C VAL A 51 3.92 8.89 2.24
N VAL A 52 4.04 10.18 1.94
CA VAL A 52 5.17 10.69 1.17
C VAL A 52 6.16 11.27 2.16
N PRO A 53 7.29 10.59 2.40
CA PRO A 53 8.28 11.10 3.32
C PRO A 53 8.81 12.41 2.71
N GLY A 54 9.10 13.40 3.55
CA GLY A 54 9.40 14.77 3.13
C GLY A 54 10.78 14.97 2.47
N ASN A 55 11.24 14.01 1.69
CA ASN A 55 12.55 13.90 1.06
C ASN A 55 12.53 14.26 -0.43
N GLY A 56 11.66 15.21 -0.81
CA GLY A 56 11.73 15.82 -2.13
C GLY A 56 13.12 16.43 -2.40
N LYS A 57 13.48 16.55 -3.68
CA LYS A 57 14.76 17.11 -4.18
C LYS A 57 15.17 18.46 -3.55
N TYR A 58 14.19 19.19 -3.00
CA TYR A 58 14.35 20.52 -2.40
C TYR A 58 14.10 20.55 -0.89
N GLY A 59 13.99 19.39 -0.22
CA GLY A 59 13.75 19.29 1.23
C GLY A 59 12.35 19.71 1.68
N GLN A 60 11.38 19.76 0.76
CA GLN A 60 9.99 20.09 1.06
C GLN A 60 9.17 18.81 1.21
N ALA A 61 8.29 18.78 2.22
CA ALA A 61 7.30 17.73 2.38
C ALA A 61 6.29 17.77 1.23
N ASN A 62 6.23 16.70 0.45
CA ASN A 62 5.14 16.48 -0.49
C ASN A 62 3.90 16.01 0.30
N PRO A 63 2.68 16.37 -0.13
CA PRO A 63 1.48 15.87 0.53
C PRO A 63 1.38 14.35 0.34
N ASP A 64 0.86 13.68 1.37
CA ASP A 64 0.48 12.28 1.29
C ASP A 64 -0.55 12.06 0.18
N VAL A 65 -0.54 10.87 -0.42
CA VAL A 65 -1.41 10.53 -1.56
C VAL A 65 -2.60 9.69 -1.07
N PRO A 66 -3.80 10.28 -0.93
CA PRO A 66 -5.00 9.52 -0.58
C PRO A 66 -5.60 8.85 -1.82
N VAL A 67 -6.02 7.61 -1.66
CA VAL A 67 -6.79 6.84 -2.64
C VAL A 67 -8.05 6.32 -1.95
N VAL A 68 -9.22 6.74 -2.45
CA VAL A 68 -10.51 6.31 -1.91
C VAL A 68 -10.93 5.01 -2.57
N ILE A 69 -11.08 3.96 -1.76
CA ILE A 69 -11.61 2.67 -2.16
C ILE A 69 -13.09 2.61 -1.80
N PRO A 70 -14.00 2.60 -2.79
CA PRO A 70 -15.44 2.55 -2.54
C PRO A 70 -15.87 1.31 -1.71
N ALA A 71 -17.00 1.43 -1.03
CA ALA A 71 -17.62 0.36 -0.27
C ALA A 71 -17.82 -0.91 -1.13
N GLY A 72 -17.47 -2.07 -0.60
CA GLY A 72 -17.65 -3.36 -1.27
C GLY A 72 -16.75 -3.61 -2.48
N THR A 73 -15.77 -2.75 -2.76
CA THR A 73 -14.89 -2.89 -3.94
C THR A 73 -13.47 -3.30 -3.58
N GLU A 74 -12.70 -3.71 -4.59
CA GLU A 74 -11.26 -3.87 -4.50
C GLU A 74 -10.54 -3.03 -5.55
N GLN A 75 -9.39 -2.47 -5.18
CA GLN A 75 -8.56 -1.64 -6.04
C GLN A 75 -7.07 -1.93 -5.80
N ALA A 76 -6.27 -1.77 -6.86
CA ALA A 76 -4.82 -1.82 -6.77
C ALA A 76 -4.26 -0.40 -6.65
N VAL A 77 -3.42 -0.17 -5.63
CA VAL A 77 -2.71 1.08 -5.38
C VAL A 77 -1.23 0.86 -5.73
N GLY A 78 -0.66 1.77 -6.50
CA GLY A 78 0.72 1.71 -7.01
C GLY A 78 0.81 2.25 -8.44
N PRO A 79 1.98 2.18 -9.09
CA PRO A 79 3.23 1.62 -8.59
C PRO A 79 3.83 2.45 -7.45
N PHE A 80 4.75 1.85 -6.68
CA PHE A 80 5.45 2.53 -5.59
C PHE A 80 6.93 2.74 -5.96
N PRO A 81 7.28 3.82 -6.67
CA PRO A 81 8.67 4.10 -7.05
C PRO A 81 9.54 4.42 -5.83
N ALA A 82 10.87 4.39 -6.03
CA ALA A 82 11.86 4.61 -4.97
C ALA A 82 11.75 5.98 -4.28
N ASP A 83 11.17 6.98 -4.94
CA ASP A 83 10.95 8.32 -4.39
C ASP A 83 9.99 8.34 -3.19
N LEU A 84 9.23 7.25 -2.97
CA LEU A 84 8.32 7.07 -1.83
C LEU A 84 8.98 6.39 -0.62
N ILE A 85 10.28 6.07 -0.72
CA ILE A 85 11.02 5.45 0.38
C ILE A 85 11.26 6.49 1.48
N ASP A 86 10.92 6.13 2.72
CA ASP A 86 11.29 6.92 3.89
C ASP A 86 12.78 6.74 4.17
N PRO A 87 13.58 7.82 4.24
CA PRO A 87 15.01 7.72 4.50
C PRO A 87 15.33 7.23 5.92
N ALA A 88 14.37 7.26 6.85
CA ALA A 88 14.55 6.79 8.22
C ALA A 88 14.68 5.25 8.30
N ASP A 89 13.94 4.52 7.47
CA ASP A 89 13.90 3.05 7.53
C ASP A 89 14.06 2.33 6.18
N GLY A 90 14.06 3.05 5.06
CA GLY A 90 14.25 2.49 3.74
C GLY A 90 13.00 1.82 3.16
N LEU A 91 11.79 2.13 3.67
CA LEU A 91 10.54 1.50 3.28
C LEU A 91 9.48 2.51 2.82
N VAL A 92 8.49 2.02 2.07
CA VAL A 92 7.25 2.74 1.75
C VAL A 92 6.25 2.49 2.87
N HIS A 93 5.46 3.51 3.20
CA HIS A 93 4.48 3.50 4.28
C HIS A 93 3.07 3.75 3.74
N VAL A 94 2.12 2.91 4.11
CA VAL A 94 0.70 3.03 3.72
C VAL A 94 -0.19 2.95 4.95
N THR A 95 -1.16 3.85 5.06
CA THR A 95 -2.14 3.90 6.15
C THR A 95 -3.56 3.77 5.63
N TYR A 96 -4.49 3.46 6.54
CA TYR A 96 -5.92 3.29 6.23
C TYR A 96 -6.76 4.15 7.17
N SER A 97 -7.89 4.67 6.69
CA SER A 97 -8.86 5.36 7.53
C SER A 97 -9.61 4.43 8.50
N SER A 98 -9.72 3.14 8.18
CA SER A 98 -10.21 2.07 9.05
C SER A 98 -9.80 0.70 8.45
N VAL A 99 -9.67 -0.33 9.29
CA VAL A 99 -9.12 -1.65 8.89
C VAL A 99 -10.04 -2.84 9.15
N THR A 100 -11.13 -2.68 9.89
CA THR A 100 -11.94 -3.78 10.44
C THR A 100 -12.44 -4.78 9.40
N THR A 101 -12.70 -4.32 8.17
CA THR A 101 -13.19 -5.14 7.05
C THR A 101 -12.26 -5.04 5.83
N VAL A 102 -11.06 -4.51 6.03
CA VAL A 102 -10.09 -4.31 4.95
C VAL A 102 -9.16 -5.52 4.91
N THR A 103 -9.06 -6.09 3.72
CA THR A 103 -8.06 -7.12 3.43
C THR A 103 -7.16 -6.65 2.30
N ARG A 104 -5.91 -7.08 2.32
CA ARG A 104 -4.90 -6.59 1.40
C ARG A 104 -3.90 -7.67 1.03
N ARG A 105 -3.22 -7.45 -0.09
CA ARG A 105 -2.14 -8.31 -0.61
C ARG A 105 -1.16 -7.47 -1.41
N LEU A 106 0.14 -7.69 -1.19
CA LEU A 106 1.19 -7.01 -1.92
C LEU A 106 1.68 -7.90 -3.05
N VAL A 107 1.65 -7.41 -4.28
CA VAL A 107 2.02 -8.18 -5.47
C VAL A 107 3.11 -7.47 -6.26
N ARG A 108 3.90 -8.28 -6.99
CA ARG A 108 4.89 -7.80 -7.95
C ARG A 108 4.65 -8.44 -9.33
N LEU A 109 4.59 -7.59 -10.35
CA LEU A 109 4.52 -7.98 -11.77
C LEU A 109 5.91 -8.24 -12.36
#